data_AF-A0A940V3Q2-F1
#
_entry.id   AF-A0A940V3Q2-F1
#
_cell.length_a   1.000
_cell.length_b   1.000
_cell.length_c   1.000
_cell.angle_alpha   90.00
_cell.angle_beta   90.00
_cell.angle_gamma   90.00
#
_symmetry.space_group_name_H-M   'P 1'
#
loop_
_entity.id
_entity.type
_entity.pdbx_description
1 polymer ?
#
loop_
_entity_poly.entity_id
_entity_poly.type
_entity_poly.pdbx_seq_one_letter_code
_entity_poly.pdbx_strand_id
1 'polypeptide(L)'
;MFEGFRIMFWGIFFVTFHINLGPIAILPIFVGYMMVSRGIEHLQAEYDSVHFQKARINSMLLTILGVFSFLLLWLQPKPSILMNYYPLLFSVLELSLVYRILEGTIENLKEHGEQEQADGYRSEQRTYTIFMTIYIIGMCIAITFAEATLSFAMIIIGLFLRLWLMAMLGRLKRSSPEKVDSISNEGPSEDNHPEEQYAEDDKTDDDYTGNNNLESLNLEVNNKGDRGKNSKRDDISTVIDMEIDHRGLPYE
;
A
#
# COMPACT_ATOMS: atom_id res chain seq x y z
N MET A 1 7.69 -7.87 -7.93
CA MET A 1 7.25 -6.59 -7.34
C MET A 1 6.56 -5.66 -8.35
N PHE A 2 7.21 -5.35 -9.48
CA PHE A 2 6.80 -4.27 -10.40
C PHE A 2 5.44 -4.42 -11.07
N GLU A 3 5.06 -5.66 -11.40
CA GLU A 3 3.85 -5.95 -12.17
C GLU A 3 2.62 -5.39 -11.45
N GLY A 4 2.48 -5.70 -10.14
CA GLY A 4 1.36 -5.26 -9.31
C GLY A 4 1.28 -3.73 -9.20
N PHE A 5 2.39 -3.07 -8.82
CA PHE A 5 2.45 -1.60 -8.73
C PHE A 5 2.21 -0.92 -10.09
N ARG A 6 2.74 -1.48 -11.18
CA ARG A 6 2.51 -0.97 -12.54
C ARG A 6 1.03 -1.02 -12.91
N ILE A 7 0.36 -2.15 -12.64
CA ILE A 7 -1.07 -2.29 -12.91
C ILE A 7 -1.89 -1.31 -12.05
N MET A 8 -1.56 -1.16 -10.76
CA MET A 8 -2.23 -0.19 -9.89
C MET A 8 -2.03 1.25 -10.36
N PHE A 9 -0.81 1.62 -10.78
CA PHE A 9 -0.50 2.94 -11.31
C PHE A 9 -1.41 3.27 -12.50
N TRP A 10 -1.52 2.35 -13.47
CA TRP A 10 -2.41 2.52 -14.61
C TRP A 10 -3.89 2.57 -14.21
N GLY A 11 -4.30 1.76 -13.24
CA GLY A 11 -5.66 1.81 -12.69
C GLY A 11 -6.01 3.18 -12.10
N ILE A 12 -5.13 3.75 -11.26
CA ILE A 12 -5.32 5.08 -10.65
C ILE A 12 -5.25 6.19 -11.70
N PHE A 13 -4.36 6.07 -12.68
CA PHE A 13 -4.31 6.98 -13.82
C PHE A 13 -5.68 7.05 -14.51
N PHE A 14 -6.28 5.90 -14.81
CA PHE A 14 -7.59 5.83 -15.44
C PHE A 14 -8.76 6.30 -14.55
N VAL A 15 -8.68 6.09 -13.24
CA VAL A 15 -9.66 6.67 -12.29
C VAL A 15 -9.57 8.19 -12.27
N THR A 16 -8.36 8.75 -12.41
CA THR A 16 -8.13 10.19 -12.29
C THR A 16 -8.49 10.94 -13.57
N PHE A 17 -8.04 10.42 -14.71
CA PHE A 17 -8.32 11.00 -16.00
C PHE A 17 -9.55 10.32 -16.61
N HIS A 18 -10.73 10.84 -16.26
CA HIS A 18 -11.97 10.45 -16.92
C HIS A 18 -11.94 10.94 -18.38
N ILE A 19 -11.48 10.09 -19.28
CA ILE A 19 -11.48 10.39 -20.71
C ILE A 19 -12.90 10.19 -21.23
N ASN A 20 -13.61 11.29 -21.42
CA ASN A 20 -14.95 11.31 -22.01
C ASN A 20 -14.86 11.65 -23.50
N LEU A 21 -15.43 10.81 -24.36
CA LEU A 21 -15.64 11.11 -25.79
C LEU A 21 -17.12 11.47 -25.98
N GLY A 22 -17.42 12.76 -25.79
CA GLY A 22 -18.80 13.24 -25.80
C GLY A 22 -19.61 12.68 -24.63
N PRO A 23 -20.83 12.12 -24.84
CA PRO A 23 -21.68 11.61 -23.77
C PRO A 23 -21.25 10.24 -23.24
N ILE A 24 -20.31 9.55 -23.91
CA ILE A 24 -19.84 8.22 -23.52
C ILE A 24 -18.47 8.38 -22.86
N ALA A 25 -18.38 7.98 -21.59
CA ALA A 25 -17.09 7.79 -20.92
C ALA A 25 -16.39 6.59 -21.57
N ILE A 26 -15.22 6.80 -22.17
CA ILE A 26 -14.45 5.71 -22.80
C ILE A 26 -14.12 4.65 -21.76
N LEU A 27 -13.75 5.11 -20.57
CA LEU A 27 -13.38 4.24 -19.47
C LEU A 27 -14.18 4.60 -18.21
N PRO A 28 -15.17 3.78 -17.84
CA PRO A 28 -15.85 3.92 -16.57
C PRO A 28 -14.89 3.80 -15.39
N ILE A 29 -15.16 4.56 -14.31
CA ILE A 29 -14.32 4.57 -13.10
C ILE A 29 -14.10 3.18 -12.50
N PHE A 30 -15.10 2.29 -12.59
CA PHE A 30 -14.99 0.94 -12.04
C PHE A 30 -13.92 0.11 -12.75
N VAL A 31 -13.61 0.38 -14.02
CA VAL A 31 -12.56 -0.31 -14.76
C VAL A 31 -11.19 0.03 -14.16
N GLY A 32 -10.97 1.29 -13.80
CA GLY A 32 -9.76 1.72 -13.12
C GLY A 32 -9.57 1.04 -11.76
N TYR A 33 -10.63 0.97 -10.94
CA TYR A 33 -10.58 0.24 -9.66
C TYR A 33 -10.46 -1.28 -9.82
N MET A 34 -11.01 -1.87 -10.89
CA MET A 34 -10.81 -3.28 -11.23
C MET A 34 -9.34 -3.56 -11.53
N MET A 35 -8.66 -2.68 -12.27
CA MET A 35 -7.21 -2.76 -12.48
C MET A 35 -6.45 -2.65 -11.16
N VAL A 36 -6.79 -1.69 -10.30
CA VAL A 36 -6.16 -1.58 -8.98
C VAL A 36 -6.34 -2.87 -8.17
N SER A 37 -7.53 -3.47 -8.20
CA SER A 37 -7.81 -4.74 -7.53
C SER A 37 -6.91 -5.88 -8.02
N ARG A 38 -6.72 -5.99 -9.34
CA ARG A 38 -5.80 -6.97 -9.96
C ARG A 38 -4.34 -6.71 -9.59
N GLY A 39 -3.93 -5.44 -9.53
CA GLY A 39 -2.59 -5.07 -9.08
C GLY A 39 -2.33 -5.47 -7.63
N ILE A 40 -3.30 -5.28 -6.74
CA ILE A 40 -3.23 -5.73 -5.34
C ILE A 40 -3.22 -7.24 -5.24
N GLU A 41 -4.02 -7.94 -6.05
CA GLU A 41 -4.01 -9.41 -6.10
C GLU A 41 -2.63 -9.96 -6.50
N HIS A 42 -1.94 -9.32 -7.45
CA HIS A 42 -0.55 -9.67 -7.76
C HIS A 42 0.41 -9.40 -6.60
N LEU A 43 0.28 -8.27 -5.92
CA LEU A 43 1.10 -7.99 -4.73
C LEU A 43 0.81 -8.98 -3.60
N GLN A 44 -0.44 -9.36 -3.39
CA GLN A 44 -0.83 -10.32 -2.36
C GLN A 44 -0.29 -11.73 -2.66
N ALA A 45 -0.25 -12.13 -3.93
CA ALA A 45 0.34 -13.40 -4.32
C ALA A 45 1.86 -13.46 -4.11
N GLU A 46 2.52 -12.30 -4.15
CA GLU A 46 3.97 -12.18 -3.96
C GLU A 46 4.35 -11.94 -2.48
N TYR A 47 3.50 -11.22 -1.74
CA TYR A 47 3.72 -10.82 -0.36
C TYR A 47 2.49 -11.22 0.47
N ASP A 48 2.66 -12.19 1.36
CA ASP A 48 1.61 -12.70 2.24
C ASP A 48 1.28 -11.72 3.38
N SER A 49 0.96 -10.47 3.02
CA SER A 49 0.59 -9.42 3.96
C SER A 49 -0.93 -9.32 4.11
N VAL A 50 -1.38 -9.34 5.36
CA VAL A 50 -2.79 -9.09 5.75
C VAL A 50 -3.28 -7.72 5.26
N HIS A 51 -2.37 -6.75 5.08
CA HIS A 51 -2.71 -5.44 4.57
C HIS A 51 -3.15 -5.47 3.10
N PHE A 52 -2.50 -6.27 2.25
CA PHE A 52 -2.92 -6.44 0.86
C PHE A 52 -4.26 -7.16 0.73
N GLN A 53 -4.55 -8.14 1.60
CA GLN A 53 -5.86 -8.77 1.63
C GLN A 53 -6.98 -7.75 1.94
N LYS A 54 -6.77 -6.88 2.94
CA LYS A 54 -7.72 -5.81 3.28
C LYS A 54 -7.82 -4.76 2.17
N ALA A 55 -6.70 -4.40 1.54
CA ALA A 55 -6.69 -3.51 0.38
C ALA A 55 -7.52 -4.09 -0.78
N ARG A 56 -7.41 -5.41 -1.03
CA ARG A 56 -8.18 -6.09 -2.08
C ARG A 56 -9.68 -5.97 -1.83
N ILE A 57 -10.15 -6.23 -0.61
CA ILE A 57 -11.56 -6.06 -0.24
C ILE A 57 -12.02 -4.61 -0.49
N ASN A 58 -11.24 -3.62 -0.04
CA ASN A 58 -11.56 -2.21 -0.27
C ASN A 58 -11.63 -1.86 -1.77
N SER A 59 -10.71 -2.38 -2.58
CA SER A 59 -10.71 -2.15 -4.03
C SER A 59 -11.92 -2.79 -4.73
N MET A 60 -12.38 -3.95 -4.26
CA MET A 60 -13.60 -4.59 -4.75
C MET A 60 -14.84 -3.78 -4.37
N LEU A 61 -14.92 -3.27 -3.14
CA LEU A 61 -15.99 -2.37 -2.72
C LEU A 61 -16.05 -1.10 -3.58
N LEU A 62 -14.90 -0.47 -3.84
CA LEU A 62 -14.80 0.68 -4.75
C LEU A 62 -15.23 0.33 -6.19
N THR A 63 -14.92 -0.88 -6.65
CA THR A 63 -15.34 -1.35 -7.98
C THR A 63 -16.85 -1.51 -8.05
N ILE A 64 -17.47 -2.17 -7.06
CA ILE A 64 -18.93 -2.35 -6.97
C ILE A 64 -19.62 -0.98 -6.90
N LEU A 65 -19.10 -0.09 -6.06
CA LEU A 65 -19.58 1.28 -5.95
C LEU A 65 -19.43 2.04 -7.29
N GLY A 66 -18.36 1.79 -8.04
CA GLY A 66 -18.15 2.32 -9.39
C GLY A 66 -19.19 1.85 -10.38
N VAL A 67 -19.54 0.56 -10.35
CA VAL A 67 -20.61 -0.02 -11.20
C VAL A 67 -21.95 0.59 -10.84
N PHE A 68 -22.26 0.74 -9.55
CA PHE A 68 -23.49 1.37 -9.09
C PHE A 68 -23.58 2.84 -9.53
N SER A 69 -22.47 3.58 -9.42
CA SER A 69 -22.36 4.96 -9.92
C SER A 69 -22.65 5.04 -11.43
N PHE A 70 -22.08 4.12 -12.20
CA PHE A 70 -22.28 4.05 -13.64
C PHE A 70 -23.75 3.73 -14.01
N LEU A 71 -24.39 2.82 -13.27
CA LEU A 71 -25.80 2.48 -13.47
C LEU A 71 -26.72 3.67 -13.14
N LEU A 72 -26.43 4.39 -12.04
CA LEU A 72 -27.18 5.59 -11.65
C LEU A 72 -27.09 6.69 -12.71
N LEU A 73 -25.93 6.87 -13.35
CA LEU A 73 -25.77 7.82 -14.44
C LEU A 73 -26.72 7.48 -15.61
N TRP A 74 -26.90 6.21 -15.92
CA TRP A 74 -27.78 5.75 -17.00
C TRP A 74 -29.27 5.89 -16.67
N LEU A 75 -29.65 5.65 -15.42
CA LEU A 75 -31.04 5.75 -14.96
C LEU A 75 -31.54 7.19 -14.79
N GLN A 76 -30.64 8.18 -14.72
CA GLN A 76 -30.94 9.59 -14.49
C GLN A 76 -32.00 9.82 -13.39
N PRO A 77 -31.81 9.27 -12.18
CA PRO A 77 -32.76 9.48 -11.10
C PRO A 77 -32.84 10.98 -10.76
N LYS A 78 -34.02 11.41 -10.28
CA LYS A 78 -34.20 12.78 -9.82
C LYS A 78 -33.13 13.11 -8.77
N PRO A 79 -32.45 14.27 -8.87
CA PRO A 79 -31.38 14.62 -7.95
C PRO A 79 -31.92 14.64 -6.51
N SER A 80 -31.31 13.81 -5.67
CA SER A 80 -31.54 13.76 -4.23
C SER A 80 -30.36 14.39 -3.51
N ILE A 81 -30.61 15.07 -2.39
CA ILE A 81 -29.55 15.62 -1.53
C ILE A 81 -28.53 14.54 -1.13
N LEU A 82 -29.00 13.31 -0.92
CA LEU A 82 -28.12 12.18 -0.56
C LEU A 82 -27.10 11.85 -1.66
N MET A 83 -27.44 12.08 -2.93
CA MET A 83 -26.53 11.82 -4.06
C MET A 83 -25.31 12.74 -4.04
N ASN A 84 -25.42 13.94 -3.44
CA ASN A 84 -24.30 14.88 -3.35
C ASN A 84 -23.20 14.40 -2.38
N TYR A 85 -23.54 13.54 -1.42
CA TYR A 85 -22.57 12.97 -0.47
C TYR A 85 -21.90 11.70 -0.97
N TYR A 86 -22.38 11.14 -2.09
CA TYR A 86 -21.84 9.93 -2.69
C TYR A 86 -20.33 9.99 -3.00
N PRO A 87 -19.77 11.10 -3.53
CA PRO A 87 -18.33 11.24 -3.74
C PRO A 87 -17.51 11.18 -2.44
N LEU A 88 -18.08 11.58 -1.29
CA LEU A 88 -17.38 11.51 0.00
C LEU A 88 -17.18 10.06 0.45
N LEU A 89 -18.18 9.21 0.23
CA LEU A 89 -18.06 7.76 0.49
C LEU A 89 -16.90 7.16 -0.34
N PHE A 90 -16.82 7.54 -1.62
CA PHE A 90 -15.70 7.17 -2.49
C PHE A 90 -14.36 7.62 -1.92
N SER A 91 -14.22 8.88 -1.52
CA SER A 91 -12.97 9.42 -0.98
C SER A 91 -12.52 8.74 0.31
N VAL A 92 -13.45 8.36 1.19
CA VAL A 92 -13.13 7.61 2.43
C VAL A 92 -12.63 6.21 2.12
N LEU A 93 -13.28 5.50 1.19
CA LEU A 93 -12.84 4.18 0.76
C LEU A 93 -11.49 4.24 0.03
N GLU A 94 -11.28 5.27 -0.81
CA GLU A 94 -10.02 5.53 -1.50
C GLU A 94 -8.89 5.81 -0.50
N LEU A 95 -9.13 6.63 0.52
CA LEU A 95 -8.16 6.86 1.61
C LEU A 95 -7.81 5.55 2.33
N SER A 96 -8.83 4.75 2.68
CA SER A 96 -8.63 3.45 3.34
C SER A 96 -7.83 2.49 2.47
N LEU A 97 -8.11 2.45 1.16
CA LEU A 97 -7.41 1.63 0.18
C LEU A 97 -5.92 2.02 0.10
N VAL A 98 -5.64 3.31 -0.13
CA VAL A 98 -4.26 3.81 -0.26
C VAL A 98 -3.46 3.56 1.01
N TYR A 99 -4.06 3.84 2.18
CA TYR A 99 -3.43 3.57 3.47
C TYR A 99 -2.99 2.10 3.59
N ARG A 100 -3.85 1.15 3.21
CA ARG A 100 -3.54 -0.29 3.27
C ARG A 100 -2.47 -0.72 2.27
N ILE A 101 -2.48 -0.18 1.06
CA ILE A 101 -1.45 -0.47 0.04
C ILE A 101 -0.08 0.00 0.54
N LEU A 102 0.00 1.21 1.10
CA LEU A 102 1.26 1.73 1.63
C LEU A 102 1.74 0.98 2.85
N GLU A 103 0.86 0.66 3.79
CA GLU A 103 1.24 -0.12 4.98
C GLU A 103 1.79 -1.50 4.58
N GLY A 104 1.12 -2.21 3.67
CA GLY A 104 1.62 -3.51 3.17
C GLY A 104 2.96 -3.38 2.42
N THR A 105 3.18 -2.24 1.75
CA THR A 105 4.46 -1.96 1.10
C THR A 105 5.57 -1.67 2.11
N ILE A 106 5.28 -0.91 3.16
CA ILE A 106 6.22 -0.59 4.24
C ILE A 106 6.60 -1.86 5.02
N GLU A 107 5.63 -2.72 5.32
CA GLU A 107 5.87 -4.02 5.97
C GLU A 107 6.83 -4.87 5.13
N ASN A 108 6.55 -4.99 3.85
CA ASN A 108 7.39 -5.73 2.91
C ASN A 108 8.83 -5.17 2.80
N LEU A 109 8.98 -3.85 2.72
CA LEU A 109 10.32 -3.21 2.68
C LEU A 109 11.12 -3.49 3.95
N LYS A 110 10.46 -3.52 5.11
CA LYS A 110 11.12 -3.86 6.39
C LYS A 110 11.59 -5.31 6.42
N GLU A 111 10.77 -6.24 5.92
CA GLU A 111 11.13 -7.66 5.83
C GLU A 111 12.35 -7.91 4.96
N HIS A 112 12.57 -7.07 3.94
CA HIS A 112 13.73 -7.15 3.04
C HIS A 112 14.93 -6.31 3.49
N GLY A 113 14.90 -5.74 4.70
CA GLY A 113 16.01 -4.96 5.25
C GLY A 113 16.16 -3.55 4.66
N GLU A 114 15.21 -3.09 3.86
CA GLU A 114 15.22 -1.74 3.25
C GLU A 114 14.61 -0.68 4.20
N GLN A 115 15.13 -0.63 5.43
CA GLN A 115 14.56 0.17 6.53
C GLN A 115 14.48 1.67 6.19
N GLU A 116 15.50 2.23 5.54
CA GLU A 116 15.52 3.64 5.14
C GLU A 116 14.39 3.98 4.16
N GLN A 117 14.15 3.10 3.17
CA GLN A 117 13.04 3.27 2.24
C GLN A 117 11.69 3.14 2.94
N ALA A 118 11.56 2.15 3.83
CA ALA A 118 10.34 1.93 4.61
C ALA A 118 9.97 3.15 5.47
N ASP A 119 10.96 3.78 6.12
CA ASP A 119 10.75 4.98 6.93
C ASP A 119 10.40 6.20 6.07
N GLY A 120 11.00 6.31 4.88
CA GLY A 120 10.60 7.28 3.86
C GLY A 120 9.12 7.16 3.48
N TYR A 121 8.68 5.97 3.07
CA TYR A 121 7.26 5.73 2.72
C TYR A 121 6.32 5.90 3.90
N ARG A 122 6.75 5.61 5.13
CA ARG A 122 5.95 5.84 6.34
C ARG A 122 5.66 7.32 6.55
N SER A 123 6.66 8.17 6.33
CA SER A 123 6.48 9.62 6.41
C SER A 123 5.54 10.15 5.32
N GLU A 124 5.68 9.63 4.09
CA GLU A 124 4.82 9.99 2.95
C GLU A 124 3.37 9.54 3.17
N GLN A 125 3.15 8.31 3.64
CA GLN A 125 1.84 7.77 4.00
C GLN A 125 1.13 8.63 5.04
N ARG A 126 1.85 9.03 6.12
CA ARG A 126 1.29 9.89 7.17
C ARG A 126 0.87 11.24 6.58
N THR A 127 1.74 11.84 5.78
CA THR A 127 1.51 13.14 5.18
C THR A 127 0.32 13.10 4.23
N TYR A 128 0.27 12.10 3.33
CA TYR A 128 -0.85 11.87 2.42
C TYR A 128 -2.18 11.68 3.17
N THR A 129 -2.18 10.88 4.24
CA THR A 129 -3.39 10.61 5.05
C THR A 129 -3.93 11.89 5.69
N ILE A 130 -3.05 12.76 6.21
CA ILE A 130 -3.44 14.05 6.78
C ILE A 130 -4.08 14.94 5.71
N PHE A 131 -3.41 15.12 4.57
CA PHE A 131 -3.94 15.96 3.49
C PHE A 131 -5.26 15.43 2.91
N MET A 132 -5.39 14.12 2.72
CA MET A 132 -6.64 13.51 2.28
C MET A 132 -7.77 13.69 3.30
N THR A 133 -7.46 13.61 4.60
CA THR A 133 -8.46 13.87 5.66
C THR A 133 -8.93 15.32 5.63
N ILE A 134 -8.01 16.29 5.50
CA ILE A 134 -8.33 17.71 5.34
C ILE A 134 -9.18 17.91 4.07
N TYR A 135 -8.81 17.26 2.96
CA TYR A 135 -9.57 17.30 1.71
C TYR A 135 -11.01 16.80 1.90
N ILE A 136 -11.21 15.66 2.56
CA ILE A 136 -12.55 15.10 2.83
C ILE A 136 -13.39 16.08 3.67
N ILE A 137 -12.82 16.63 4.75
CA ILE A 137 -13.52 17.61 5.60
C ILE A 137 -13.87 18.87 4.80
N GLY A 138 -12.93 19.41 4.02
CA GLY A 138 -13.16 20.58 3.18
C GLY A 138 -14.24 20.32 2.12
N MET A 139 -14.28 19.13 1.54
CA MET A 139 -15.31 18.74 0.58
C MET A 139 -16.70 18.60 1.24
N CYS A 140 -16.76 18.08 2.47
CA CYS A 140 -18.01 18.06 3.26
C CYS A 140 -18.56 19.47 3.47
N ILE A 141 -17.70 20.42 3.84
CA ILE A 141 -18.07 21.84 4.02
C ILE A 141 -18.56 22.42 2.70
N ALA A 142 -17.80 22.22 1.61
CA ALA A 142 -18.15 22.72 0.28
C ALA A 142 -19.54 22.26 -0.19
N ILE A 143 -19.85 20.96 -0.01
CA ILE A 143 -21.15 20.39 -0.35
C ILE A 143 -22.26 20.97 0.53
N THR A 144 -22.02 21.10 1.84
CA THR A 144 -23.03 21.55 2.82
C THR A 144 -23.46 23.00 2.58
N PHE A 145 -22.51 23.89 2.25
CA PHE A 145 -22.80 25.28 1.97
C PHE A 145 -23.19 25.54 0.50
N ALA A 146 -23.14 24.52 -0.36
CA ALA A 146 -23.39 24.61 -1.80
C ALA A 146 -22.57 25.72 -2.50
N GLU A 147 -21.38 26.03 -1.96
CA GLU A 147 -20.50 27.08 -2.47
C GLU A 147 -19.68 26.55 -3.66
N ALA A 148 -19.98 27.05 -4.85
CA ALA A 148 -19.37 26.61 -6.10
C ALA A 148 -17.85 26.88 -6.14
N THR A 149 -17.43 28.05 -5.66
CA THR A 149 -16.01 28.45 -5.64
C THR A 149 -15.19 27.53 -4.74
N LEU A 150 -15.71 27.21 -3.55
CA LEU A 150 -15.05 26.31 -2.62
C LEU A 150 -14.99 24.89 -3.20
N SER A 151 -16.09 24.40 -3.78
CA SER A 151 -16.14 23.08 -4.43
C SER A 151 -15.10 22.96 -5.55
N PHE A 152 -14.97 23.99 -6.39
CA PHE A 152 -13.97 24.03 -7.46
C PHE A 152 -12.54 23.99 -6.91
N ALA A 153 -12.24 24.76 -5.85
CA ALA A 153 -10.93 24.72 -5.20
C ALA A 153 -10.61 23.32 -4.63
N MET A 154 -11.60 22.67 -4.00
CA MET A 154 -11.43 21.30 -3.49
C MET A 154 -11.15 20.29 -4.61
N ILE A 155 -11.81 20.42 -5.77
CA ILE A 155 -11.54 19.56 -6.94
C ILE A 155 -10.08 19.67 -7.37
N ILE A 156 -9.52 20.88 -7.43
CA ILE A 156 -8.10 21.09 -7.78
C ILE A 156 -7.17 20.42 -6.75
N ILE A 157 -7.45 20.58 -5.46
CA ILE A 157 -6.68 19.95 -4.38
C ILE A 157 -6.75 18.41 -4.49
N GLY A 158 -7.95 17.86 -4.73
CA GLY A 158 -8.13 16.42 -4.91
C GLY A 158 -7.35 15.88 -6.11
N LEU A 159 -7.29 16.63 -7.21
CA LEU A 159 -6.48 16.28 -8.37
C LEU A 159 -4.98 16.26 -8.01
N PHE A 160 -4.49 17.26 -7.29
CA PHE A 160 -3.09 17.30 -6.84
C PHE A 160 -2.75 16.10 -5.95
N LEU A 161 -3.64 15.73 -5.02
CA LEU A 161 -3.44 14.55 -4.16
C LEU A 161 -3.38 13.24 -4.95
N ARG A 162 -4.20 13.10 -6.00
CA ARG A 162 -4.15 11.93 -6.89
C ARG A 162 -2.87 11.87 -7.71
N LEU A 163 -2.39 13.01 -8.21
CA LEU A 163 -1.10 13.08 -8.90
C LEU A 163 0.06 12.72 -7.96
N TRP A 164 -0.01 13.17 -6.71
CA TRP A 164 0.97 12.79 -5.70
C TRP A 164 0.92 11.28 -5.41
N LEU A 165 -0.27 10.69 -5.26
CA LEU A 165 -0.43 9.24 -5.12
C LEU A 165 0.20 8.48 -6.29
N MET A 166 -0.06 8.91 -7.53
CA MET A 166 0.56 8.30 -8.72
C MET A 166 2.08 8.42 -8.68
N ALA A 167 2.63 9.57 -8.30
CA ALA A 167 4.08 9.77 -8.21
C ALA A 167 4.73 8.82 -7.18
N MET A 168 4.09 8.63 -6.03
CA MET A 168 4.55 7.71 -4.99
C MET A 168 4.52 6.25 -5.47
N LEU A 169 3.44 5.81 -6.14
CA LEU A 169 3.38 4.47 -6.73
C LEU A 169 4.38 4.29 -7.88
N GLY A 170 4.64 5.35 -8.65
CA GLY A 170 5.63 5.35 -9.72
C GLY A 170 7.07 5.18 -9.20
N ARG A 171 7.37 5.69 -8.00
CA ARG A 171 8.67 5.49 -7.33
C ARG A 171 8.86 4.05 -6.86
N LEU A 172 7.82 3.44 -6.29
CA LEU A 172 7.83 2.01 -5.91
C LEU A 172 8.06 1.10 -7.12
N LYS A 173 7.60 1.52 -8.30
CA LYS A 173 7.88 0.83 -9.56
C LYS A 173 9.35 0.96 -10.02
N ARG A 174 10.19 1.78 -9.38
CA ARG A 174 11.59 2.01 -9.81
C ARG A 174 12.64 1.54 -8.81
N SER A 175 12.28 1.34 -7.54
CA SER A 175 13.25 1.13 -6.46
C SER A 175 13.76 -0.31 -6.27
N SER A 176 13.29 -1.31 -7.02
CA SER A 176 13.94 -2.63 -6.99
C SER A 176 15.06 -2.68 -8.04
N PRO A 177 16.30 -3.00 -7.68
CA PRO A 177 17.39 -3.02 -8.63
C PRO A 177 17.11 -4.11 -9.67
N GLU A 178 17.17 -3.68 -10.94
CA GLU A 178 17.71 -4.45 -12.04
C GLU A 178 18.78 -5.39 -11.46
N LYS A 179 18.47 -6.69 -11.43
CA LYS A 179 19.47 -7.70 -11.08
C LYS A 179 20.66 -7.39 -11.96
N VAL A 180 21.76 -7.10 -11.29
CA VAL A 180 23.09 -6.94 -11.86
C VAL A 180 23.42 -8.27 -12.55
N ASP A 181 22.98 -8.43 -13.78
CA ASP A 181 23.38 -9.53 -14.68
C ASP A 181 24.81 -9.31 -15.22
N SER A 182 25.60 -8.41 -14.60
CA SER A 182 26.98 -8.12 -15.01
C SER A 182 28.05 -8.83 -14.18
N ILE A 183 27.71 -9.92 -13.46
CA ILE A 183 28.72 -10.84 -12.89
C ILE A 183 28.41 -12.28 -13.31
N SER A 184 28.57 -12.57 -14.60
CA SER A 184 28.94 -13.92 -15.06
C SER A 184 29.49 -13.84 -16.49
N ASN A 185 30.69 -13.28 -16.60
CA ASN A 185 31.57 -13.63 -17.73
C ASN A 185 33.02 -13.71 -17.25
N GLU A 186 33.25 -14.47 -16.17
CA GLU A 186 34.52 -15.17 -15.99
C GLU A 186 34.40 -16.48 -16.79
N GLY A 187 34.83 -16.42 -18.05
CA GLY A 187 35.12 -17.62 -18.80
C GLY A 187 36.40 -18.26 -18.25
N PRO A 188 36.41 -19.55 -17.91
CA PRO A 188 37.65 -20.26 -17.68
C PRO A 188 38.28 -20.56 -19.05
N SER A 189 39.34 -19.84 -19.41
CA SER A 189 40.21 -20.27 -20.51
C SER A 189 41.38 -21.06 -19.93
N GLU A 190 41.32 -22.36 -20.22
CA GLU A 190 42.30 -23.42 -20.00
C GLU A 190 43.74 -23.07 -20.38
N ASP A 191 44.65 -23.60 -19.56
CA ASP A 191 45.94 -24.21 -19.87
C ASP A 191 46.79 -23.69 -21.04
N ASN A 192 48.05 -23.32 -20.72
CA ASN A 192 49.21 -24.04 -21.27
C ASN A 192 50.55 -23.72 -20.56
N HIS A 193 51.09 -24.79 -19.98
CA HIS A 193 52.50 -25.22 -19.84
C HIS A 193 53.50 -24.61 -18.82
N PRO A 194 54.42 -25.47 -18.28
CA PRO A 194 55.38 -25.21 -17.20
C PRO A 194 56.80 -24.91 -17.73
N GLU A 195 57.72 -24.62 -16.78
CA GLU A 195 59.20 -24.45 -16.82
C GLU A 195 59.53 -23.07 -16.18
N GLU A 196 60.47 -22.87 -15.26
CA GLU A 196 61.52 -23.67 -14.63
C GLU A 196 61.97 -22.96 -13.33
N GLN A 197 62.71 -23.70 -12.52
CA GLN A 197 63.44 -23.36 -11.29
C GLN A 197 64.17 -22.00 -11.27
N TYR A 198 64.32 -21.38 -10.09
CA TYR A 198 65.54 -21.22 -9.26
C TYR A 198 65.13 -20.38 -8.01
N ALA A 199 65.30 -20.86 -6.77
CA ALA A 199 66.44 -20.65 -5.86
C ALA A 199 66.83 -19.14 -5.73
N GLU A 200 67.08 -18.51 -4.58
CA GLU A 200 67.39 -18.86 -3.20
C GLU A 200 67.45 -17.53 -2.41
N ASP A 201 67.31 -17.57 -1.07
CA ASP A 201 67.80 -16.60 -0.07
C ASP A 201 67.45 -15.08 -0.19
N ASP A 202 66.85 -14.52 0.86
CA ASP A 202 67.62 -14.04 2.03
C ASP A 202 66.66 -13.40 3.06
N LYS A 203 67.06 -13.54 4.32
CA LYS A 203 66.44 -13.04 5.53
C LYS A 203 66.45 -11.52 5.55
N THR A 204 65.44 -10.93 6.19
CA THR A 204 65.69 -9.95 7.26
C THR A 204 64.47 -9.86 8.14
N ASP A 205 64.71 -10.15 9.42
CA ASP A 205 63.91 -9.74 10.55
C ASP A 205 63.57 -8.25 10.45
N ASP A 206 62.34 -7.86 10.76
CA ASP A 206 62.14 -6.66 11.55
C ASP A 206 60.80 -6.69 12.30
N ASP A 207 60.99 -6.48 13.58
CA ASP A 207 60.10 -6.30 14.70
C ASP A 207 59.07 -5.18 14.45
N TYR A 208 57.77 -5.48 14.58
CA TYR A 208 56.77 -4.45 14.86
C TYR A 208 55.77 -4.94 15.91
N THR A 209 56.00 -4.42 17.11
CA THR A 209 55.11 -4.35 18.25
C THR A 209 53.92 -3.41 17.99
N GLY A 210 52.79 -3.67 18.66
CA GLY A 210 51.67 -2.72 18.78
C GLY A 210 50.32 -3.34 18.45
N ASN A 211 49.74 -4.14 19.35
CA ASN A 211 48.79 -3.67 20.37
C ASN A 211 47.57 -2.95 19.76
N ASN A 212 46.41 -3.62 19.75
CA ASN A 212 45.09 -3.01 19.97
C ASN A 212 44.01 -4.08 20.18
N ASN A 213 43.67 -4.27 21.46
CA ASN A 213 42.31 -4.41 21.99
C ASN A 213 41.35 -5.40 21.31
N LEU A 214 41.45 -6.65 21.76
CA LEU A 214 40.33 -7.58 21.84
C LEU A 214 39.42 -7.16 23.01
N GLU A 215 38.41 -6.34 22.73
CA GLU A 215 37.28 -6.16 23.64
C GLU A 215 36.27 -7.29 23.41
N SER A 216 36.49 -8.39 24.13
CA SER A 216 35.54 -9.47 24.30
C SER A 216 34.34 -8.96 25.12
N LEU A 217 33.28 -8.55 24.43
CA LEU A 217 31.98 -8.28 25.05
C LEU A 217 31.28 -9.61 25.36
N ASN A 218 31.34 -9.95 26.65
CA ASN A 218 30.54 -10.97 27.31
C ASN A 218 29.05 -10.75 27.05
N LEU A 219 28.43 -11.61 26.24
CA LEU A 219 26.99 -11.82 26.24
C LEU A 219 26.64 -12.85 27.32
N GLU A 220 26.43 -12.33 28.52
CA GLU A 220 25.90 -13.07 29.65
C GLU A 220 24.39 -13.28 29.47
N VAL A 221 24.04 -14.55 29.21
CA VAL A 221 22.90 -15.29 29.75
C VAL A 221 21.81 -14.46 30.44
N ASN A 222 20.62 -14.38 29.83
CA ASN A 222 19.39 -14.52 30.62
C ASN A 222 18.32 -15.30 29.85
N ASN A 223 18.38 -16.61 30.02
CA ASN A 223 17.35 -17.56 29.68
C ASN A 223 16.63 -17.94 30.97
N LYS A 224 15.41 -17.44 31.21
CA LYS A 224 14.40 -18.07 32.07
C LYS A 224 13.09 -17.30 32.10
N GLY A 225 12.00 -18.01 31.82
CA GLY A 225 10.63 -17.65 32.15
C GLY A 225 9.76 -17.57 30.91
N ASP A 226 8.67 -18.30 30.77
CA ASP A 226 8.07 -19.29 31.66
C ASP A 226 7.10 -20.13 30.83
N ARG A 227 6.86 -21.32 31.33
CA ARG A 227 5.90 -22.30 30.83
C ARG A 227 4.48 -21.75 30.96
N GLY A 228 3.68 -22.05 29.94
CA GLY A 228 2.45 -22.81 30.15
C GLY A 228 1.16 -22.02 30.33
N LYS A 229 0.17 -22.46 29.55
CA LYS A 229 -1.29 -22.53 29.73
C LYS A 229 -1.92 -22.15 28.38
N ASN A 230 -2.29 -23.08 27.52
CA ASN A 230 -3.29 -24.14 27.69
C ASN A 230 -4.63 -23.60 28.20
N SER A 231 -5.67 -23.85 27.39
CA SER A 231 -7.10 -23.84 27.73
C SER A 231 -7.81 -22.47 27.81
N LYS A 232 -8.58 -22.15 26.77
CA LYS A 232 -10.06 -22.28 26.82
C LYS A 232 -10.69 -21.88 25.48
N ARG A 233 -11.13 -22.90 24.74
CA ARG A 233 -12.45 -22.83 24.09
C ARG A 233 -13.45 -22.72 25.23
N ASP A 234 -14.27 -21.69 25.23
CA ASP A 234 -15.58 -21.73 25.87
C ASP A 234 -16.53 -20.94 24.98
N ASP A 235 -17.70 -21.52 24.87
CA ASP A 235 -18.82 -21.17 24.02
C ASP A 235 -19.38 -19.78 24.32
N ILE A 236 -19.68 -19.02 23.26
CA ILE A 236 -20.69 -17.95 23.33
C ILE A 236 -21.70 -18.21 22.21
N SER A 237 -22.40 -19.33 22.33
CA SER A 237 -23.79 -19.43 21.92
C SER A 237 -24.65 -19.19 23.16
N THR A 238 -25.79 -18.53 22.98
CA THR A 238 -26.89 -18.36 23.95
C THR A 238 -26.84 -17.10 24.82
N VAL A 239 -27.28 -15.95 24.27
CA VAL A 239 -28.23 -15.01 24.94
C VAL A 239 -28.99 -14.25 23.85
N ILE A 240 -30.03 -14.84 23.29
CA ILE A 240 -31.13 -14.09 22.66
C ILE A 240 -32.40 -14.70 23.25
N ASP A 241 -32.84 -14.14 24.37
CA ASP A 241 -34.19 -14.28 24.88
C ASP A 241 -34.54 -13.02 25.66
N MET A 242 -35.79 -12.57 25.46
CA MET A 242 -36.47 -11.45 26.12
C MET A 242 -36.04 -10.05 25.62
N GLU A 243 -36.91 -9.16 25.18
CA GLU A 243 -38.28 -8.91 25.64
C GLU A 243 -39.01 -8.07 24.57
N ILE A 244 -40.07 -8.62 23.96
CA ILE A 244 -41.00 -7.85 23.10
C ILE A 244 -42.12 -7.36 24.03
N ASP A 245 -41.98 -6.14 24.56
CA ASP A 245 -43.07 -5.44 25.27
C ASP A 245 -44.05 -4.87 24.24
N HIS A 246 -45.15 -5.59 24.04
CA HIS A 246 -46.35 -5.11 23.38
C HIS A 246 -47.09 -4.13 24.30
N ARG A 247 -46.79 -2.82 24.19
CA ARG A 247 -47.71 -1.78 24.64
C ARG A 247 -48.43 -1.17 23.46
N GLY A 248 -49.70 -1.54 23.37
CA GLY A 248 -50.66 -0.98 22.43
C GLY A 248 -50.80 0.53 22.60
N LEU A 249 -51.02 1.19 21.46
CA LEU A 249 -51.59 2.52 21.42
C LEU A 249 -52.97 2.43 20.79
N PRO A 250 -53.97 3.10 21.38
CA PRO A 250 -55.35 3.04 20.94
C PRO A 250 -55.58 3.87 19.67
N TYR A 251 -56.57 3.40 18.92
CA TYR A 251 -57.24 4.09 17.83
C TYR A 251 -57.92 5.37 18.33
N GLU A 252 -57.64 6.51 17.69
CA GLU A 252 -58.59 7.57 17.33
C GLU A 252 -58.16 8.22 16.01
#